data_AF-A0A4Q0PET2-F1
#
_entry.id   AF-A0A4Q0PET2-F1
#
_cell.length_a   1.000
_cell.length_b   1.000
_cell.length_c   1.000
_cell.angle_alpha   90.00
_cell.angle_beta   90.00
_cell.angle_gamma   90.00
#
_symmetry.space_group_name_H-M   'P 1'
#
loop_
_entity.id
_entity.type
_entity.pdbx_description
1 polymer ?
#
loop_
_entity_poly.entity_id
_entity_poly.type
_entity_poly.pdbx_seq_one_letter_code
_entity_poly.pdbx_strand_id
1 'polypeptide(L)'
;MRIATTEEIIEQLNAIDVKNLLNRMELYTRDRFYDKSDRNKKGFQFQDFCQQTLTKVCDGTRKWKPDNCSFEKFLFWALQSDLDSFFKQLKRASDNSDENPQSEYIINIPNYFDEEPAKDFSLEKIDDEVRLQQWLKQLKDQGADKDEIEMFECLANGIDKPKDIADLLDKPIDVIYTISRRLRRKKIKFNEKWTSLKKQ
;
A
#
# COMPACT_ATOMS: atom_id res chain seq x y z
N MET A 1 27.89 -18.04 -11.37
CA MET A 1 26.75 -17.89 -10.44
C MET A 1 25.54 -18.53 -11.08
N ARG A 2 24.93 -19.47 -10.37
CA ARG A 2 23.75 -20.20 -10.81
C ARG A 2 22.55 -19.26 -10.86
N ILE A 3 21.77 -19.36 -11.92
CA ILE A 3 20.47 -18.68 -12.04
C ILE A 3 19.41 -19.71 -11.64
N ALA A 4 18.45 -19.29 -10.83
CA ALA A 4 17.36 -20.17 -10.41
C ALA A 4 16.48 -20.56 -11.60
N THR A 5 16.01 -21.80 -11.63
CA THR A 5 15.01 -22.25 -12.61
C THR A 5 13.62 -21.77 -12.22
N THR A 6 12.68 -21.77 -13.17
CA THR A 6 11.27 -21.45 -12.89
C THR A 6 10.68 -22.40 -11.85
N GLU A 7 11.07 -23.69 -11.87
CA GLU A 7 10.66 -24.69 -10.88
C GLU A 7 11.11 -24.31 -9.47
N GLU A 8 12.37 -23.89 -9.29
CA GLU A 8 12.89 -23.44 -8.00
C GLU A 8 12.16 -22.18 -7.48
N ILE A 9 11.80 -21.26 -8.38
CA ILE A 9 11.02 -20.07 -8.03
C ILE A 9 9.62 -20.48 -7.55
N ILE A 10 8.96 -21.41 -8.24
CA ILE A 10 7.64 -21.92 -7.85
C ILE A 10 7.71 -22.65 -6.50
N GLU A 11 8.74 -23.47 -6.28
CA GLU A 11 8.96 -24.12 -4.98
C GLU A 11 9.10 -23.10 -3.84
N GLN A 12 9.87 -22.03 -4.05
CA GLN A 12 10.01 -20.97 -3.05
C GLN A 12 8.69 -20.23 -2.82
N LEU A 13 7.93 -19.94 -3.88
CA LEU A 13 6.62 -19.29 -3.75
C LEU A 13 5.62 -20.17 -2.98
N ASN A 14 5.60 -21.48 -3.24
CA ASN A 14 4.73 -22.43 -2.54
C ASN A 14 5.14 -22.65 -1.08
N ALA A 15 6.43 -22.51 -0.76
CA ALA A 15 6.94 -22.64 0.60
C ALA A 15 6.68 -21.40 1.47
N ILE A 16 6.39 -20.25 0.84
CA ILE A 16 6.18 -18.98 1.53
C ILE A 16 4.69 -18.69 1.70
N ASP A 17 4.32 -18.04 2.80
CA ASP A 17 3.01 -17.42 2.94
C ASP A 17 2.91 -16.23 1.95
N VAL A 18 2.38 -16.52 0.76
CA VAL A 18 2.23 -15.56 -0.35
C VAL A 18 1.38 -14.36 0.08
N LYS A 19 0.35 -14.56 0.91
CA LYS A 19 -0.49 -13.46 1.39
C LYS A 19 0.32 -12.50 2.26
N ASN A 20 1.12 -13.03 3.19
CA ASN A 20 2.01 -12.23 4.01
C ASN A 20 3.10 -11.53 3.17
N LEU A 21 3.68 -12.22 2.20
CA LEU A 21 4.63 -11.63 1.26
C LEU A 21 4.03 -10.42 0.51
N LEU A 22 2.84 -10.59 -0.08
CA LEU A 22 2.14 -9.53 -0.80
C LEU A 22 1.84 -8.34 0.10
N ASN A 23 1.33 -8.58 1.32
CA ASN A 23 1.09 -7.52 2.29
C ASN A 23 2.36 -6.71 2.59
N ARG A 24 3.50 -7.38 2.75
CA ARG A 24 4.78 -6.70 3.02
C ARG A 24 5.30 -5.94 1.80
N MET A 25 5.12 -6.48 0.59
CA MET A 25 5.46 -5.79 -0.65
C MET A 25 4.58 -4.54 -0.87
N GLU A 26 3.28 -4.63 -0.58
CA GLU A 26 2.37 -3.50 -0.66
C GLU A 26 2.73 -2.41 0.35
N LEU A 27 2.96 -2.79 1.62
CA LEU A 27 3.41 -1.85 2.65
C LEU A 27 4.70 -1.14 2.24
N TYR A 28 5.69 -1.89 1.75
CA TYR A 28 6.95 -1.34 1.24
C TYR A 28 6.73 -0.36 0.09
N THR A 29 5.83 -0.71 -0.83
CA THR A 29 5.47 0.14 -1.97
C THR A 29 4.82 1.42 -1.47
N ARG A 30 3.80 1.32 -0.63
CA ARG A 30 3.07 2.45 -0.05
C ARG A 30 3.98 3.43 0.70
N ASP A 31 4.93 2.92 1.48
CA ASP A 31 5.87 3.74 2.25
C ASP A 31 6.85 4.52 1.37
N ARG A 32 7.06 4.08 0.12
CA ARG A 32 7.90 4.78 -0.86
C ARG A 32 7.19 5.94 -1.55
N PHE A 33 5.86 5.97 -1.55
CA PHE A 33 5.10 7.09 -2.11
C PHE A 33 4.96 8.19 -1.05
N TYR A 34 5.57 9.36 -1.30
CA TYR A 34 5.47 10.53 -0.42
C TYR A 34 4.05 11.05 -0.27
N ASP A 35 3.26 10.96 -1.34
CA ASP A 35 1.84 11.31 -1.37
C ASP A 35 1.05 10.09 -1.82
N LYS A 36 0.09 9.70 -0.98
CA LYS A 36 -0.77 8.52 -1.17
C LYS A 36 -1.92 8.79 -2.14
N SER A 37 -2.07 10.04 -2.59
CA SER A 37 -3.06 10.43 -3.59
C SER A 37 -2.81 9.74 -4.93
N ASP A 38 -3.88 9.55 -5.69
CA ASP A 38 -3.88 8.79 -6.94
C ASP A 38 -3.12 9.49 -8.08
N ARG A 39 -2.94 10.81 -7.98
CA ARG A 39 -2.25 11.63 -8.98
C ARG A 39 -0.82 11.19 -9.24
N ASN A 40 -0.12 10.71 -8.20
CA ASN A 40 1.28 10.31 -8.31
C ASN A 40 1.48 8.85 -8.73
N LYS A 41 0.39 8.10 -8.88
CA LYS A 41 0.41 6.69 -9.28
C LYS A 41 0.09 6.48 -10.75
N LYS A 42 -0.26 7.53 -11.51
CA LYS A 42 -0.66 7.44 -12.93
C LYS A 42 -1.76 6.39 -13.17
N GLY A 43 -2.68 6.22 -12.21
CA GLY A 43 -3.76 5.23 -12.27
C GLY A 43 -3.38 3.81 -11.81
N PHE A 44 -2.13 3.57 -11.41
CA PHE A 44 -1.72 2.30 -10.78
C PHE A 44 -2.15 2.23 -9.31
N GLN A 45 -2.57 1.04 -8.89
CA GLN A 45 -2.69 0.67 -7.49
C GLN A 45 -1.34 0.17 -6.94
N PHE A 46 -1.16 0.15 -5.62
CA PHE A 46 0.08 -0.35 -5.01
C PHE A 46 0.31 -1.83 -5.29
N GLN A 47 -0.77 -2.58 -5.40
CA GLN A 47 -0.78 -4.00 -5.74
C GLN A 47 -0.27 -4.25 -7.16
N ASP A 48 -0.49 -3.32 -8.09
CA ASP A 48 -0.03 -3.47 -9.48
C ASP A 48 1.49 -3.54 -9.57
N PHE A 49 2.21 -2.76 -8.75
CA PHE A 49 3.66 -2.83 -8.67
C PHE A 49 4.12 -4.20 -8.15
N CYS A 50 3.42 -4.74 -7.15
CA CYS A 50 3.74 -6.05 -6.58
C CYS A 50 3.51 -7.17 -7.60
N GLN A 51 2.37 -7.14 -8.29
CA GLN A 51 2.03 -8.10 -9.33
C GLN A 51 3.03 -8.05 -10.50
N GLN A 52 3.35 -6.86 -11.00
CA GLN A 52 4.33 -6.70 -12.08
C GLN A 52 5.70 -7.25 -11.71
N THR A 53 6.17 -6.99 -10.49
CA THR A 53 7.44 -7.54 -10.02
C THR A 53 7.39 -9.06 -9.95
N LEU A 54 6.32 -9.65 -9.42
CA LEU A 54 6.16 -11.11 -9.36
C LEU A 54 6.10 -11.74 -10.74
N THR A 55 5.33 -11.17 -11.67
CA THR A 55 5.27 -11.64 -13.06
C THR A 55 6.65 -11.64 -13.70
N LYS A 56 7.43 -10.55 -13.54
CA LYS A 56 8.80 -10.47 -14.05
C LYS A 56 9.75 -11.50 -13.44
N VAL A 57 9.47 -11.97 -12.22
CA VAL A 57 10.26 -13.01 -11.58
C VAL A 57 9.89 -14.38 -12.16
N CYS A 58 8.59 -14.65 -12.31
CA CYS A 58 8.09 -15.90 -12.86
C CYS A 58 8.40 -16.09 -14.35
N ASP A 59 8.35 -15.02 -15.15
CA ASP A 59 8.65 -15.03 -16.59
C ASP A 59 10.17 -15.05 -16.90
N GLY A 60 11.02 -14.91 -15.87
CA GLY A 60 12.47 -14.92 -16.00
C GLY A 60 13.11 -13.60 -16.45
N THR A 61 12.33 -12.52 -16.59
CA THR A 61 12.84 -11.15 -16.84
C THR A 61 13.77 -10.70 -15.70
N ARG A 62 13.43 -11.07 -14.46
CA ARG A 62 14.22 -10.86 -13.24
C ARG A 62 14.81 -12.20 -12.82
N LYS A 63 16.12 -12.35 -13.01
CA LYS A 63 16.85 -13.60 -12.75
C LYS A 63 17.35 -13.66 -11.31
N TRP A 64 16.73 -14.50 -10.50
CA TRP A 64 17.21 -14.76 -9.15
C TRP A 64 18.50 -15.59 -9.19
N LYS A 65 19.47 -15.20 -8.35
CA LYS A 65 20.73 -15.93 -8.14
C LYS A 65 20.76 -16.37 -6.68
N PRO A 66 20.46 -17.64 -6.37
CA PRO A 66 20.42 -18.14 -4.99
C PRO A 66 21.74 -17.93 -4.25
N ASP A 67 22.86 -18.01 -4.99
CA ASP A 67 24.22 -17.78 -4.46
C ASP A 67 24.42 -16.38 -3.85
N ASN A 68 23.60 -15.40 -4.24
CA ASN A 68 23.79 -13.99 -3.84
C ASN A 68 22.92 -13.57 -2.66
N CYS A 69 21.68 -14.07 -2.61
CA CYS A 69 20.68 -13.61 -1.64
C CYS A 69 19.47 -14.55 -1.58
N SER A 70 18.73 -14.47 -0.48
CA SER A 70 17.43 -15.15 -0.35
C SER A 70 16.43 -14.66 -1.39
N PHE A 71 15.48 -15.53 -1.74
CA PHE A 71 14.43 -15.23 -2.71
C PHE A 71 13.61 -13.98 -2.33
N GLU A 72 13.26 -13.86 -1.06
CA GLU A 72 12.53 -12.70 -0.55
C GLU A 72 13.33 -11.40 -0.68
N LYS A 73 14.63 -11.41 -0.31
CA LYS A 73 15.49 -10.24 -0.45
C LYS A 73 15.64 -9.82 -1.91
N PHE A 74 15.74 -10.81 -2.80
CA PHE A 74 15.74 -10.60 -4.24
C PHE A 74 14.44 -9.95 -4.74
N LEU A 75 13.27 -10.41 -4.28
CA LEU A 75 11.97 -9.82 -4.62
C LEU A 75 11.88 -8.35 -4.21
N PHE A 76 12.29 -8.01 -2.99
CA PHE A 76 12.28 -6.61 -2.55
C PHE A 76 13.26 -5.73 -3.33
N TRP A 77 14.40 -6.26 -3.76
CA TRP A 77 15.31 -5.54 -4.66
C TRP A 77 14.73 -5.34 -6.05
N ALA A 78 14.06 -6.34 -6.60
CA ALA A 78 13.37 -6.23 -7.89
C ALA A 78 12.25 -5.18 -7.81
N LEU A 79 11.45 -5.20 -6.74
CA LEU A 79 10.39 -4.23 -6.47
C LEU A 79 10.96 -2.82 -6.30
N GLN A 80 12.05 -2.67 -5.53
CA GLN A 80 12.74 -1.39 -5.38
C GLN A 80 13.19 -0.85 -6.74
N SER A 81 13.79 -1.69 -7.58
CA SER A 81 14.23 -1.28 -8.91
C SER A 81 13.07 -0.85 -9.80
N ASP A 82 11.92 -1.51 -9.72
CA ASP A 82 10.72 -1.16 -10.47
C ASP A 82 10.18 0.21 -10.01
N LEU A 83 10.11 0.45 -8.70
CA LEU A 83 9.69 1.74 -8.14
C LEU A 83 10.66 2.87 -8.48
N ASP A 84 11.97 2.66 -8.36
CA ASP A 84 12.97 3.66 -8.72
C ASP A 84 12.88 4.04 -10.21
N SER A 85 12.60 3.06 -11.07
CA SER A 85 12.35 3.31 -12.49
C SER A 85 11.08 4.13 -12.70
N PHE A 86 10.00 3.78 -12.02
CA PHE A 86 8.72 4.51 -12.08
C PHE A 86 8.88 5.98 -11.64
N PHE A 87 9.51 6.23 -10.49
CA PHE A 87 9.71 7.60 -10.00
C PHE A 87 10.62 8.44 -10.90
N LYS A 88 11.65 7.82 -11.50
CA LYS A 88 12.49 8.51 -12.50
C LYS A 88 11.68 8.92 -13.73
N GLN A 89 10.77 8.07 -14.21
CA GLN A 89 9.89 8.40 -15.32
C GLN A 89 8.85 9.47 -14.95
N LEU A 90 8.30 9.41 -13.73
CA LEU A 90 7.37 10.42 -13.22
C LEU A 90 8.03 11.80 -13.17
N LYS A 91 9.26 11.88 -12.65
CA LYS A 91 10.04 13.12 -12.61
C LYS A 91 10.37 13.67 -14.00
N ARG A 92 10.75 12.80 -14.94
CA ARG A 92 10.97 13.23 -16.35
C ARG A 92 9.69 13.79 -16.99
N ALA A 93 8.53 13.23 -16.67
CA ALA A 93 7.25 13.71 -17.17
C ALA A 93 6.83 15.05 -16.54
N SER A 94 7.20 15.32 -15.29
CA SER A 94 6.96 16.63 -14.66
C SER A 94 7.92 17.72 -15.15
N ASP A 95 9.16 17.35 -15.47
CA ASP A 95 10.20 18.30 -15.88
C ASP A 95 10.11 18.67 -17.39
N ASN A 96 9.43 17.86 -18.22
CA ASN A 96 9.27 18.07 -19.66
C ASN A 96 7.90 18.65 -20.04
N SER A 97 7.43 19.69 -19.35
CA SER A 97 6.21 20.41 -19.73
C SER A 97 6.38 21.32 -20.97
N ASP A 98 7.23 20.93 -21.92
CA ASP A 98 7.29 21.44 -23.28
C ASP A 98 7.73 20.29 -24.22
N GLU A 99 6.79 19.87 -25.09
CA GLU A 99 6.92 19.08 -26.32
C GLU A 99 7.67 17.72 -26.30
N ASN A 100 6.91 16.62 -26.23
CA ASN A 100 6.75 15.58 -27.28
C ASN A 100 6.22 14.26 -26.68
N PRO A 101 5.02 13.77 -27.06
CA PRO A 101 4.42 12.56 -26.51
C PRO A 101 4.92 11.33 -27.26
N GLN A 102 5.92 10.62 -26.74
CA GLN A 102 6.22 9.26 -27.21
C GLN A 102 6.92 8.41 -26.15
N SER A 103 6.12 7.87 -25.24
CA SER A 103 6.23 6.48 -24.77
C SER A 103 4.97 6.15 -23.96
N GLU A 104 3.83 6.18 -24.65
CA GLU A 104 2.71 5.36 -24.22
C GLU A 104 3.17 3.90 -24.32
N TYR A 105 3.26 3.22 -23.18
CA TYR A 105 3.32 1.77 -23.20
C TYR A 105 2.01 1.28 -23.78
N ILE A 106 1.97 0.98 -25.08
CA ILE A 106 1.02 0.02 -25.63
C ILE A 106 1.43 -1.32 -25.03
N ILE A 107 0.80 -1.68 -23.92
CA ILE A 107 0.95 -3.00 -23.31
C ILE A 107 0.21 -3.96 -24.24
N ASN A 108 0.94 -4.77 -25.00
CA ASN A 108 0.39 -5.98 -25.63
C ASN A 108 0.11 -6.98 -24.51
N ILE A 109 -1.06 -6.85 -23.87
CA ILE A 109 -1.63 -7.92 -23.06
C ILE A 109 -2.12 -8.98 -24.05
N PRO A 110 -1.58 -10.21 -24.06
CA PRO A 110 -2.18 -11.28 -24.82
C PRO A 110 -3.60 -11.47 -24.29
N ASN A 111 -4.57 -11.17 -25.15
CA ASN A 111 -5.97 -11.16 -24.81
C ASN A 111 -6.49 -12.61 -24.83
N TYR A 112 -6.17 -13.39 -23.81
CA TYR A 112 -6.82 -14.68 -23.59
C TYR A 112 -8.18 -14.45 -22.93
N PHE A 113 -9.13 -13.88 -23.68
CA PHE A 113 -10.54 -13.86 -23.29
C PHE A 113 -11.20 -15.16 -23.77
N ASP A 114 -11.02 -16.23 -23.01
CA ASP A 114 -11.90 -17.41 -23.04
C ASP A 114 -12.29 -17.86 -21.62
N GLU A 115 -12.19 -16.97 -20.63
CA GLU A 115 -12.78 -17.18 -19.32
C GLU A 115 -13.99 -16.26 -19.18
N GLU A 116 -15.19 -16.85 -19.04
CA GLU A 116 -16.35 -16.11 -18.58
C GLU A 116 -15.97 -15.38 -17.29
N PRO A 117 -16.28 -14.08 -17.15
CA PRO A 117 -15.98 -13.36 -15.93
C PRO A 117 -16.70 -14.05 -14.79
N ALA A 118 -15.96 -14.83 -14.00
CA ALA A 118 -16.45 -15.29 -12.72
C ALA A 118 -16.87 -14.02 -11.98
N LYS A 119 -18.16 -13.94 -11.61
CA LYS A 119 -18.63 -12.89 -10.71
C LYS A 119 -17.88 -13.07 -9.40
N ASP A 120 -16.80 -12.33 -9.25
CA ASP A 120 -16.05 -12.24 -8.03
C ASP A 120 -16.93 -11.49 -7.02
N PHE A 121 -17.58 -12.26 -6.14
CA PHE A 121 -18.31 -11.73 -4.99
C PHE A 121 -17.38 -11.48 -3.79
N SER A 122 -16.06 -11.65 -3.92
CA SER A 122 -15.09 -11.37 -2.86
C SER A 122 -14.62 -9.92 -2.90
N LEU A 123 -15.55 -9.00 -2.66
CA LEU A 123 -15.22 -7.63 -2.27
C LEU A 123 -14.53 -7.68 -0.89
N GLU A 124 -13.20 -7.60 -0.85
CA GLU A 124 -12.42 -7.36 0.38
C GLU A 124 -12.80 -6.05 1.11
N LYS A 125 -13.71 -5.24 0.56
CA LYS A 125 -14.36 -4.10 1.26
C LYS A 125 -15.05 -4.51 2.57
N ILE A 126 -15.40 -5.79 2.75
CA ILE A 126 -16.04 -6.29 3.97
C ILE A 126 -15.07 -6.26 5.17
N ASP A 127 -13.75 -6.35 4.98
CA ASP A 127 -12.79 -6.41 6.10
C ASP A 127 -12.50 -5.02 6.70
N ASP A 128 -12.40 -3.97 5.87
CA ASP A 128 -12.08 -2.61 6.36
C ASP A 128 -13.20 -2.02 7.20
N GLU A 129 -14.46 -2.21 6.80
CA GLU A 129 -15.62 -1.71 7.54
C GLU A 129 -15.78 -2.46 8.87
N VAL A 130 -15.56 -3.79 8.88
CA VAL A 130 -15.56 -4.61 10.11
C VAL A 130 -14.43 -4.19 11.05
N ARG A 131 -13.21 -3.93 10.53
CA ARG A 131 -12.07 -3.46 11.33
C ARG A 131 -12.31 -2.06 11.90
N LEU A 132 -12.87 -1.15 11.11
CA LEU A 132 -13.21 0.20 11.54
C LEU A 132 -14.25 0.14 12.68
N GLN A 133 -15.27 -0.69 12.56
CA GLN A 133 -16.25 -0.92 13.62
C GLN A 133 -15.60 -1.49 14.89
N GLN A 134 -14.64 -2.41 14.76
CA GLN A 134 -13.89 -2.93 15.90
C GLN A 134 -13.04 -1.85 16.60
N TRP A 135 -12.36 -0.98 15.85
CA TRP A 135 -11.59 0.13 16.41
C TRP A 135 -12.48 1.17 17.08
N LEU A 136 -13.61 1.51 16.48
CA LEU A 136 -14.61 2.40 17.08
C LEU A 136 -15.14 1.83 18.41
N LYS A 137 -15.40 0.52 18.47
CA LYS A 137 -15.81 -0.14 19.71
C LYS A 137 -14.73 -0.05 20.80
N GLN A 138 -13.47 -0.32 20.45
CA GLN A 138 -12.35 -0.19 21.40
C GLN A 138 -12.15 1.23 21.92
N LEU A 139 -12.41 2.24 21.08
CA LEU A 139 -12.35 3.64 21.49
C LEU A 139 -13.50 4.00 22.44
N LYS A 140 -14.72 3.55 22.14
CA LYS A 140 -15.89 3.71 23.01
C LYS A 140 -15.68 3.04 24.37
N ASP A 141 -15.14 1.82 24.40
CA ASP A 141 -14.83 1.10 25.64
C ASP A 141 -13.77 1.82 26.49
N GLN A 142 -12.90 2.64 25.87
CA GLN A 142 -11.93 3.51 26.55
C GLN A 142 -12.51 4.88 26.92
N GLY A 143 -13.83 5.06 26.83
CA GLY A 143 -14.54 6.30 27.13
C GLY A 143 -14.20 7.42 26.15
N ALA A 144 -14.04 7.11 24.86
CA ALA A 144 -13.90 8.15 23.84
C ALA A 144 -15.17 8.99 23.73
N ASP A 145 -15.01 10.31 23.73
CA ASP A 145 -16.11 11.22 23.49
C ASP A 145 -16.48 11.28 22.00
N LYS A 146 -17.63 11.89 21.69
CA LYS A 146 -18.13 12.02 20.33
C LYS A 146 -17.11 12.71 19.40
N ASP A 147 -16.43 13.72 19.91
CA ASP A 147 -15.42 14.48 19.19
C ASP A 147 -14.19 13.64 18.84
N GLU A 148 -13.74 12.76 19.75
CA GLU A 148 -12.64 11.82 19.50
C GLU A 148 -13.01 10.77 18.45
N ILE A 149 -14.27 10.34 18.41
CA ILE A 149 -14.78 9.38 17.42
C ILE A 149 -14.83 10.03 16.03
N GLU A 150 -15.44 11.21 15.92
CA GLU A 150 -15.53 11.95 14.64
C GLU A 150 -14.13 12.27 14.10
N MET A 151 -13.20 12.64 14.97
CA MET A 151 -11.80 12.85 14.58
C MET A 151 -11.13 11.55 14.10
N PHE A 152 -11.39 10.42 14.76
CA PHE A 152 -10.87 9.13 14.32
C PHE A 152 -11.43 8.73 12.95
N GLU A 153 -12.71 8.99 12.68
CA GLU A 153 -13.34 8.75 11.38
C GLU A 153 -12.72 9.61 10.27
N CYS A 154 -12.41 10.89 10.55
CA CYS A 154 -11.67 11.75 9.61
C CYS A 154 -10.31 11.13 9.23
N LEU A 155 -9.57 10.66 10.25
CA LEU A 155 -8.26 10.03 10.05
C LEU A 155 -8.37 8.71 9.28
N ALA A 156 -9.40 7.90 9.57
CA ALA A 156 -9.66 6.64 8.88
C ALA A 156 -10.00 6.86 7.40
N ASN A 157 -10.67 7.97 7.08
CA ASN A 157 -10.97 8.40 5.72
C ASN A 157 -9.78 9.10 5.02
N GLY A 158 -8.60 9.14 5.65
CA GLY A 158 -7.39 9.72 5.07
C GLY A 158 -7.26 11.24 5.18
N ILE A 159 -8.12 11.89 5.95
CA ILE A 159 -8.05 13.34 6.22
C ILE A 159 -7.17 13.54 7.46
N ASP A 160 -5.89 13.85 7.26
CA ASP A 160 -4.88 13.91 8.33
C ASP A 160 -4.38 15.32 8.67
N LYS A 161 -4.74 16.33 7.87
CA LYS A 161 -4.36 17.72 8.11
C LYS A 161 -5.30 18.37 9.14
N PRO A 162 -4.77 18.97 10.23
CA PRO A 162 -5.60 19.58 11.28
C PRO A 162 -6.53 20.69 10.78
N LYS A 163 -6.13 21.43 9.73
CA LYS A 163 -6.95 22.47 9.11
C LYS A 163 -8.16 21.87 8.37
N ASP A 164 -7.92 20.83 7.58
CA ASP A 164 -8.97 20.15 6.82
C ASP A 164 -9.97 19.45 7.77
N ILE A 165 -9.49 18.90 8.89
CA ILE A 165 -10.34 18.34 9.96
C ILE A 165 -11.14 19.44 10.67
N ALA A 166 -10.54 20.60 10.93
CA ALA A 166 -11.20 21.73 11.57
C ALA A 166 -12.36 22.26 10.71
N ASP A 167 -12.13 22.39 9.41
CA ASP A 167 -13.13 22.82 8.43
C ASP A 167 -14.26 21.78 8.29
N LEU A 168 -13.94 20.48 8.36
CA LEU A 168 -14.92 19.39 8.22
C LEU A 168 -15.77 19.18 9.48
N LEU A 169 -15.19 19.36 10.67
CA LEU A 169 -15.89 19.20 11.95
C LEU A 169 -16.50 20.51 12.46
N ASP A 170 -16.37 21.62 11.72
CA ASP A 170 -16.77 22.97 12.10
C ASP A 170 -16.29 23.35 13.53
N LYS A 171 -15.02 23.06 13.80
CA LYS A 171 -14.38 23.27 15.11
C LYS A 171 -13.12 24.12 14.95
N PRO A 172 -12.79 24.97 15.94
CA PRO A 172 -11.53 25.70 15.94
C PRO A 172 -10.33 24.75 15.91
N ILE A 173 -9.27 25.14 15.19
CA ILE A 173 -8.07 24.30 15.02
C ILE A 173 -7.40 23.94 16.37
N ASP A 174 -7.47 24.83 17.36
CA ASP A 174 -6.94 24.60 18.71
C ASP A 174 -7.69 23.47 19.44
N VAL A 175 -9.00 23.35 19.18
CA VAL A 175 -9.83 22.27 19.69
C VAL A 175 -9.45 20.96 19.01
N ILE A 176 -9.20 20.96 17.70
CA ILE A 176 -8.71 19.77 16.96
C ILE A 176 -7.38 19.26 17.55
N TYR A 177 -6.42 20.14 17.87
CA TYR A 177 -5.18 19.72 18.52
C TYR A 177 -5.41 19.09 19.89
N THR A 178 -6.36 19.63 20.66
CA THR A 178 -6.74 19.10 21.97
C THR A 178 -7.38 17.72 21.84
N ILE A 179 -8.33 17.55 20.92
CA ILE A 179 -8.97 16.27 20.60
C ILE A 179 -7.91 15.25 20.15
N SER A 180 -7.00 15.63 19.23
CA SER A 180 -5.92 14.77 18.75
C SER A 180 -5.06 14.25 19.90
N ARG A 181 -4.72 15.12 20.85
CA ARG A 181 -3.90 14.76 22.01
C ARG A 181 -4.60 13.79 22.94
N ARG A 182 -5.92 13.91 23.12
CA ARG A 182 -6.71 12.98 23.92
C ARG A 182 -6.86 11.63 23.21
N LEU A 183 -7.17 11.65 21.91
CA LEU A 183 -7.29 10.45 21.07
C LEU A 183 -5.98 9.63 21.03
N ARG A 184 -4.82 10.29 20.88
CA ARG A 184 -3.50 9.62 20.89
C ARG A 184 -3.14 8.93 22.21
N ARG A 185 -3.78 9.31 23.33
CA ARG A 185 -3.57 8.66 24.64
C ARG A 185 -4.33 7.34 24.74
N LYS A 186 -5.33 7.11 23.89
CA LYS A 186 -6.10 5.85 23.83
C LYS A 186 -5.32 4.82 23.01
N LYS A 187 -5.34 3.57 23.46
CA LYS A 187 -4.58 2.47 22.86
C LYS A 187 -5.52 1.67 21.96
N ILE A 188 -5.35 1.77 20.65
CA ILE A 188 -6.07 0.93 19.69
C ILE A 188 -5.21 -0.31 19.41
N LYS A 189 -5.79 -1.50 19.54
CA LYS A 189 -5.13 -2.76 19.17
C LYS A 189 -5.22 -2.92 17.66
N PHE A 190 -4.16 -2.52 16.95
CA PHE A 190 -3.90 -3.02 15.60
C PHE A 190 -3.33 -4.43 15.76
N ASN A 191 -3.87 -5.41 15.03
CA ASN A 191 -3.57 -6.85 15.15
C ASN A 191 -2.16 -7.18 15.65
N GLU A 192 -2.10 -7.83 16.81
CA GLU A 192 -0.95 -8.48 17.45
C GLU A 192 0.46 -7.96 17.08
N LYS A 193 0.81 -6.74 17.51
CA LYS A 193 2.09 -6.41 18.14
C LYS A 193 2.06 -4.98 18.66
N TRP A 194 2.48 -4.80 19.90
CA TRP A 194 2.54 -3.52 20.57
C TRP A 194 3.50 -2.56 19.86
N THR A 195 2.97 -1.59 19.12
CA THR A 195 3.72 -0.38 18.79
C THR A 195 3.20 0.76 19.64
N SER A 196 3.96 1.14 20.67
CA SER A 196 3.68 2.34 21.43
C SER A 196 3.81 3.55 20.51
N LEU A 197 2.81 4.43 20.48
CA LEU A 197 2.89 5.77 19.87
C LEU A 197 3.77 6.71 20.72
N LYS A 198 4.98 6.27 21.07
CA LYS A 198 6.05 7.11 21.60
C LYS A 198 7.16 7.18 20.55
N LYS A 199 7.33 8.35 19.94
CA LYS A 199 8.60 8.71 19.29
C LYS A 199 9.66 8.81 20.39
N GLN A 200 10.78 8.10 20.20
CA GLN A 200 12.06 8.52 20.78
C GLN A 200 12.51 9.81 20.12
#